data_AF-A0A4Q0XA31-F1
#
_entry.id   AF-A0A4Q0XA31-F1
#
_cell.length_a   1.000
_cell.length_b   1.000
_cell.length_c   1.000
_cell.angle_alpha   90.00
_cell.angle_beta   90.00
_cell.angle_gamma   90.00
#
_symmetry.space_group_name_H-M   'P 1'
#
loop_
_entity.id
_entity.type
_entity.pdbx_description
1 polymer ?
#
loop_
_entity_poly.entity_id
_entity_poly.type
_entity_poly.pdbx_seq_one_letter_code
_entity_poly.pdbx_strand_id
1 'polypeptide(L)'
;MDLYGQKSKSIPQKIVIHLIEILILWLSYWILFQSGGVWFQRHLHIHNATENIDRRIIIFTFNILIFLRLAYMMIVLLKRKIPWEESVSVPFAFALYFIGYPLFVLPISAPIDGLDYFAIALFIIGCILNSGGEIQRNKWKKEPANKGKIYTQGFFKYSRHINYFGDILWVWNV
;
A
#
# COMPACT_ATOMS: atom_id res chain seq x y z
N MET A 1 2.46 -27.06 -6.50
CA MET A 1 1.18 -26.67 -5.85
C MET A 1 0.51 -25.62 -6.73
N ASP A 2 -0.63 -25.92 -7.34
CA ASP A 2 -1.33 -24.98 -8.22
C ASP A 2 -2.11 -23.94 -7.40
N LEU A 3 -1.43 -22.86 -7.03
CA LEU A 3 -1.95 -21.77 -6.18
C LEU A 3 -3.02 -20.92 -6.88
N TYR A 4 -3.00 -20.87 -8.23
CA TYR A 4 -3.86 -19.99 -9.01
C TYR A 4 -5.14 -20.68 -9.51
N GLY A 5 -5.16 -22.02 -9.56
CA GLY A 5 -6.36 -22.80 -9.88
C GLY A 5 -7.37 -22.93 -8.72
N GLN A 6 -6.94 -22.77 -7.47
CA GLN A 6 -7.79 -23.00 -6.29
C GLN A 6 -8.48 -21.73 -5.80
N LYS A 7 -9.82 -21.71 -5.90
CA LYS A 7 -10.65 -20.63 -5.33
C LYS A 7 -11.01 -20.97 -3.88
N SER A 8 -10.73 -20.06 -2.97
CA SER A 8 -11.14 -20.15 -1.56
C SER A 8 -11.39 -18.74 -1.03
N LYS A 9 -12.30 -18.61 -0.06
CA LYS A 9 -12.53 -17.33 0.62
C LYS A 9 -11.35 -16.95 1.53
N SER A 10 -10.59 -17.94 2.04
CA SER A 10 -9.43 -17.76 2.93
C SER A 10 -9.69 -16.75 4.06
N ILE A 11 -10.86 -16.84 4.70
CA ILE A 11 -11.32 -15.84 5.68
C ILE A 11 -10.35 -15.74 6.87
N PRO A 12 -9.90 -16.84 7.51
CA PRO A 12 -8.96 -16.75 8.63
C PRO A 12 -7.65 -16.06 8.25
N GLN A 13 -7.08 -16.39 7.09
CA GLN A 13 -5.86 -15.77 6.57
C GLN A 13 -6.04 -14.27 6.37
N LYS A 14 -7.15 -13.86 5.73
CA LYS A 14 -7.46 -12.44 5.50
C LYS A 14 -7.63 -11.68 6.81
N ILE A 15 -8.25 -12.27 7.83
CA ILE A 15 -8.38 -11.65 9.16
C ILE A 15 -7.00 -11.42 9.76
N VAL A 16 -6.13 -12.43 9.75
CA VAL A 16 -4.76 -12.29 10.29
C VAL A 16 -3.98 -11.19 9.58
N ILE A 17 -4.04 -11.14 8.25
CA ILE A 17 -3.41 -10.08 7.45
C ILE A 17 -3.88 -8.70 7.92
N HIS A 18 -5.19 -8.46 8.00
CA HIS A 18 -5.71 -7.15 8.39
C HIS A 18 -5.39 -6.78 9.83
N LEU A 19 -5.38 -7.74 10.75
CA LEU A 19 -4.98 -7.48 12.14
C LEU A 19 -3.52 -7.02 12.24
N ILE A 20 -2.62 -7.66 11.48
CA ILE A 20 -1.21 -7.26 11.42
C ILE A 20 -1.08 -5.88 10.75
N GLU A 21 -1.79 -5.63 9.64
CA GLU A 21 -1.78 -4.34 8.95
C GLU A 21 -2.30 -3.19 9.83
N ILE A 22 -3.37 -3.43 10.62
CA ILE A 22 -3.88 -2.45 11.60
C ILE A 22 -2.83 -2.16 12.68
N LEU A 23 -2.16 -3.19 13.19
CA LEU A 23 -1.08 -3.01 14.17
C LEU A 23 0.09 -2.20 13.60
N ILE A 24 0.49 -2.49 12.35
CA ILE A 24 1.54 -1.75 11.66
C ILE A 24 1.13 -0.29 11.42
N LEU A 25 -0.11 -0.05 10.99
CA LEU A 25 -0.63 1.31 10.80
C LEU A 25 -0.69 2.08 12.12
N TRP A 26 -1.08 1.42 13.21
CA TRP A 26 -1.02 2.00 14.55
C TRP A 26 0.42 2.33 14.96
N LEU A 27 1.38 1.45 14.67
CA LEU A 27 2.80 1.73 14.94
C LEU A 27 3.31 2.93 14.14
N SER A 28 2.89 3.04 12.86
CA SER A 28 3.15 4.20 12.01
C SER A 28 2.64 5.50 12.64
N TYR A 29 1.41 5.49 13.14
CA TYR A 29 0.81 6.61 13.87
C TYR A 29 1.61 6.95 15.13
N TRP A 30 1.99 5.94 15.91
CA TRP A 30 2.78 6.12 17.13
C TRP A 30 4.15 6.74 16.87
N ILE A 31 4.81 6.34 15.77
CA ILE A 31 6.09 6.92 15.32
C ILE A 31 5.92 8.39 14.95
N LEU A 32 4.91 8.71 14.13
CA LEU A 32 4.75 10.04 13.55
C LEU A 32 4.22 11.07 14.54
N PHE A 33 3.29 10.71 15.42
CA PHE A 33 2.49 11.69 16.18
C PHE A 33 2.53 11.52 17.69
N GLN A 34 3.13 10.44 18.20
CA GLN A 34 3.19 10.14 19.64
C GLN A 34 4.65 10.06 20.10
N SER A 35 4.90 9.33 21.18
CA SER A 35 6.23 9.15 21.75
C SER A 35 7.19 8.30 20.91
N GLY A 36 6.74 7.75 19.77
CA GLY A 36 7.58 6.90 18.93
C GLY A 36 8.78 7.63 18.33
N GLY A 37 8.60 8.83 17.78
CA GLY A 37 9.71 9.64 17.28
C GLY A 37 10.78 9.92 18.36
N VAL A 38 10.36 10.21 19.59
CA VAL A 38 11.26 10.40 20.75
C VAL A 38 11.98 9.11 21.12
N TRP A 39 11.27 7.97 21.08
CA TRP A 39 11.87 6.66 21.33
C TRP A 39 12.98 6.36 20.33
N PHE A 40 12.73 6.59 19.03
CA PHE A 40 13.70 6.38 17.95
C PHE A 40 14.89 7.33 18.04
N GLN A 41 14.66 8.59 18.43
CA GLN A 41 15.74 9.54 18.69
C GLN A 41 16.65 9.10 19.84
N ARG A 42 16.07 8.57 20.92
CA ARG A 42 16.83 8.13 22.10
C ARG A 42 17.64 6.87 21.85
N HIS A 43 17.07 5.88 21.16
CA HIS A 43 17.68 4.56 21.05
C HIS A 43 18.45 4.34 19.75
N LEU A 44 17.99 4.96 18.64
CA LEU A 44 18.59 4.78 17.31
C LEU A 44 19.22 6.07 16.76
N HIS A 45 19.26 7.15 17.55
CA HIS A 45 19.83 8.45 17.17
C HIS A 45 19.23 9.07 15.90
N ILE A 46 18.01 8.68 15.53
CA ILE A 46 17.27 9.30 14.43
C ILE A 46 16.71 10.64 14.92
N HIS A 47 17.18 11.75 14.39
CA HIS A 47 16.68 13.07 14.78
C HIS A 47 15.16 13.15 14.56
N ASN A 48 14.42 13.66 15.55
CA ASN A 48 12.98 13.82 15.49
C ASN A 48 12.64 15.31 15.45
N ALA A 49 12.57 15.86 14.24
CA ALA A 49 12.17 17.23 14.00
C ALA A 49 10.67 17.40 14.27
N THR A 50 10.33 18.11 15.34
CA THR A 50 8.93 18.33 15.76
C THR A 50 8.33 19.64 15.23
N GLU A 51 9.14 20.46 14.54
CA GLU A 51 8.77 21.81 14.11
C GLU A 51 7.77 21.84 12.95
N ASN A 52 7.81 20.84 12.07
CA ASN A 52 6.89 20.73 10.93
C ASN A 52 6.18 19.37 10.93
N ILE A 53 4.84 19.41 10.94
CA ILE A 53 3.98 18.22 10.96
C ILE A 53 3.41 17.87 9.58
N ASP A 54 3.55 18.75 8.58
CA ASP A 54 2.85 18.65 7.31
C ASP A 54 3.26 17.38 6.54
N ARG A 55 4.58 17.11 6.43
CA ARG A 55 5.05 15.86 5.80
C ARG A 55 4.60 14.63 6.57
N ARG A 56 4.55 14.68 7.91
CA ARG A 56 4.06 13.57 8.74
C ARG A 56 2.61 13.24 8.41
N ILE A 57 1.77 14.28 8.24
CA ILE A 57 0.37 14.14 7.81
C ILE A 57 0.29 13.54 6.42
N ILE A 58 1.12 13.97 5.47
CA ILE A 58 1.15 13.43 4.11
C ILE A 58 1.50 11.94 4.12
N ILE A 59 2.60 11.56 4.77
CA ILE A 59 3.04 10.16 4.88
C ILE A 59 1.98 9.30 5.55
N PHE A 60 1.38 9.77 6.64
CA PHE A 60 0.34 9.01 7.31
C PHE A 60 -0.93 8.86 6.44
N THR A 61 -1.27 9.91 5.69
CA THR A 61 -2.37 9.86 4.72
C THR A 61 -2.10 8.83 3.64
N PHE A 62 -0.88 8.76 3.11
CA PHE A 62 -0.48 7.71 2.17
C PHE A 62 -0.63 6.32 2.78
N ASN A 63 -0.16 6.12 4.02
CA ASN A 63 -0.31 4.83 4.72
C ASN A 63 -1.77 4.42 4.89
N ILE A 64 -2.67 5.35 5.25
CA ILE A 64 -4.12 5.09 5.30
C ILE A 64 -4.65 4.69 3.93
N LEU A 65 -4.29 5.42 2.87
CA LEU A 65 -4.78 5.13 1.51
C LEU A 65 -4.29 3.77 1.00
N ILE A 66 -3.03 3.42 1.27
CA ILE A 66 -2.49 2.09 0.92
C ILE A 66 -3.19 1.00 1.75
N PHE A 67 -3.39 1.20 3.06
CA PHE A 67 -4.13 0.27 3.89
C PHE A 67 -5.53 0.00 3.34
N LEU A 68 -6.28 1.06 2.99
CA LEU A 68 -7.61 0.91 2.41
C LEU A 68 -7.59 0.20 1.04
N ARG A 69 -6.58 0.47 0.20
CA ARG A 69 -6.40 -0.22 -1.08
C ARG A 69 -6.11 -1.71 -0.89
N LEU A 70 -5.25 -2.07 0.05
CA LEU A 70 -4.92 -3.46 0.38
C LEU A 70 -6.13 -4.19 0.94
N ALA A 71 -6.86 -3.56 1.85
CA ALA A 71 -8.09 -4.11 2.40
C ALA A 71 -9.13 -4.37 1.29
N TYR A 72 -9.33 -3.39 0.40
CA TYR A 72 -10.22 -3.55 -0.76
C TYR A 72 -9.78 -4.70 -1.67
N MET A 73 -8.49 -4.78 -2.00
CA MET A 73 -7.93 -5.83 -2.85
C MET A 73 -8.09 -7.21 -2.22
N MET A 74 -7.79 -7.35 -0.93
CA MET A 74 -7.92 -8.60 -0.18
C MET A 74 -9.37 -9.05 -0.06
N ILE A 75 -10.30 -8.14 0.20
CA ILE A 75 -11.72 -8.49 0.41
C ILE A 75 -12.44 -8.74 -0.91
N VAL A 76 -12.24 -7.88 -1.91
CA VAL A 76 -13.08 -7.82 -3.13
C VAL A 76 -12.42 -8.47 -4.34
N LEU A 77 -11.14 -8.24 -4.55
CA LEU A 77 -10.45 -8.59 -5.80
C LEU A 77 -9.78 -9.96 -5.71
N LEU A 78 -9.24 -10.32 -4.54
CA LEU A 78 -8.48 -11.54 -4.34
C LEU A 78 -9.40 -12.74 -4.04
N LYS A 79 -9.57 -13.58 -5.06
CA LYS A 79 -10.45 -14.78 -5.04
C LYS A 79 -9.68 -16.11 -4.96
N ARG A 80 -8.35 -16.07 -5.00
CA ARG A 80 -7.49 -17.25 -4.88
C ARG A 80 -7.32 -17.67 -3.43
N LYS A 81 -6.99 -18.94 -3.21
CA LYS A 81 -6.55 -19.44 -1.91
C LYS A 81 -5.25 -18.72 -1.49
N ILE A 82 -5.24 -18.25 -0.25
CA ILE A 82 -4.06 -17.64 0.40
C ILE A 82 -3.39 -18.73 1.26
N PRO A 83 -2.11 -19.06 0.99
CA PRO A 83 -1.27 -19.85 1.88
C PRO A 83 -1.07 -19.15 3.23
N TRP A 84 -0.83 -19.92 4.29
CA TRP A 84 -0.63 -19.33 5.63
C TRP A 84 0.63 -18.48 5.70
N GLU A 85 1.66 -18.83 4.94
CA GLU A 85 2.93 -18.11 4.84
C GLU A 85 2.70 -16.67 4.35
N GLU A 86 1.83 -16.51 3.34
CA GLU A 86 1.46 -15.20 2.80
C GLU A 86 0.72 -14.33 3.82
N SER A 87 0.10 -14.94 4.84
CA SER A 87 -0.64 -14.20 5.86
C SER A 87 0.26 -13.39 6.78
N VAL A 88 1.55 -13.74 6.83
CA VAL A 88 2.58 -13.04 7.60
C VAL A 88 3.54 -12.30 6.68
N SER A 89 3.99 -12.92 5.58
CA SER A 89 5.00 -12.31 4.71
C SER A 89 4.49 -11.07 3.98
N VAL A 90 3.19 -11.03 3.62
CA VAL A 90 2.61 -9.87 2.91
C VAL A 90 2.55 -8.65 3.83
N PRO A 91 1.91 -8.69 5.02
CA PRO A 91 1.96 -7.56 5.95
C PRO A 91 3.38 -7.15 6.33
N PHE A 92 4.31 -8.11 6.49
CA PHE A 92 5.71 -7.81 6.80
C PHE A 92 6.39 -7.00 5.69
N ALA A 93 6.16 -7.35 4.42
CA ALA A 93 6.67 -6.55 3.31
C ALA A 93 6.09 -5.13 3.32
N PHE A 94 4.83 -4.96 3.71
CA PHE A 94 4.23 -3.63 3.87
C PHE A 94 4.73 -2.87 5.10
N ALA A 95 5.16 -3.55 6.15
CA ALA A 95 5.77 -2.93 7.32
C ALA A 95 7.00 -2.10 6.95
N LEU A 96 7.78 -2.53 5.95
CA LEU A 96 8.93 -1.77 5.45
C LEU A 96 8.54 -0.36 5.01
N TYR A 97 7.40 -0.20 4.34
CA TYR A 97 6.91 1.10 3.89
C TYR A 97 6.22 1.87 5.01
N PHE A 98 5.35 1.19 5.76
CA PHE A 98 4.53 1.81 6.82
C PHE A 98 5.35 2.27 8.03
N ILE A 99 6.55 1.71 8.22
CA ILE A 99 7.50 2.10 9.27
C ILE A 99 8.66 2.89 8.66
N GLY A 100 9.18 2.46 7.50
CA GLY A 100 10.32 3.09 6.86
C GLY A 100 10.08 4.54 6.48
N TYR A 101 8.97 4.86 5.80
CA TYR A 101 8.66 6.25 5.42
C TYR A 101 8.47 7.16 6.64
N PRO A 102 7.74 6.75 7.71
CA PRO A 102 7.74 7.50 8.96
C PRO A 102 9.13 7.80 9.51
N LEU A 103 10.04 6.82 9.50
CA LEU A 103 11.39 7.02 10.01
C LEU A 103 12.21 7.97 9.14
N PHE A 104 12.02 7.94 7.81
CA PHE A 104 12.69 8.87 6.90
C PHE A 104 12.19 10.30 7.00
N VAL A 105 10.92 10.51 7.38
CA VAL A 105 10.38 11.86 7.56
C VAL A 105 10.71 12.47 8.93
N LEU A 106 10.98 11.66 9.96
CA LEU A 106 11.32 12.15 11.31
C LEU A 106 12.38 13.27 11.34
N PRO A 107 13.53 13.17 10.63
CA PRO A 107 14.58 14.19 10.71
C PRO A 107 14.33 15.45 9.87
N ILE A 108 13.26 15.49 9.06
CA ILE A 108 13.05 16.55 8.08
C ILE A 108 12.23 17.70 8.71
N SER A 109 12.86 18.88 8.86
CA SER A 109 12.21 20.11 9.37
C SER A 109 11.85 21.11 8.27
N ALA A 110 12.33 20.92 7.04
CA ALA A 110 12.08 21.85 5.93
C ALA A 110 10.56 22.03 5.68
N PRO A 111 10.10 23.18 5.16
CA PRO A 111 8.73 23.30 4.68
C PRO A 111 8.49 22.40 3.45
N ILE A 112 7.21 22.16 3.12
CA ILE A 112 6.81 21.48 1.88
C ILE A 112 7.31 22.26 0.66
N ASP A 113 7.80 21.56 -0.35
CA ASP A 113 8.30 22.13 -1.59
C ASP A 113 7.67 21.49 -2.85
N GLY A 114 8.18 21.86 -4.02
CA GLY A 114 7.69 21.34 -5.30
C GLY A 114 7.87 19.84 -5.50
N LEU A 115 8.88 19.22 -4.87
CA LEU A 115 9.12 17.79 -4.96
C LEU A 115 8.05 17.02 -4.17
N ASP A 116 7.61 17.55 -3.02
CA ASP A 116 6.51 16.95 -2.27
C ASP A 116 5.21 16.91 -3.09
N TYR A 117 4.88 17.99 -3.80
CA TYR A 117 3.70 18.02 -4.69
C TYR A 117 3.84 17.05 -5.86
N PHE A 118 5.04 16.93 -6.43
CA PHE A 118 5.31 15.96 -7.48
C PHE A 118 5.16 14.52 -6.96
N ALA A 119 5.66 14.23 -5.76
CA ALA A 119 5.50 12.93 -5.10
C ALA A 119 4.02 12.59 -4.87
N ILE A 120 3.22 13.54 -4.37
CA ILE A 120 1.76 13.39 -4.22
C ILE A 120 1.10 13.06 -5.57
N ALA A 121 1.48 13.76 -6.63
CA ALA A 121 0.94 13.48 -7.97
C ALA A 121 1.28 12.06 -8.44
N LEU A 122 2.54 11.64 -8.29
CA LEU A 122 2.97 10.28 -8.62
C LEU A 122 2.23 9.22 -7.78
N PHE A 123 2.02 9.48 -6.50
CA PHE A 123 1.29 8.59 -5.60
C PHE A 123 -0.16 8.39 -6.07
N ILE A 124 -0.84 9.48 -6.40
CA ILE A 124 -2.23 9.45 -6.90
C ILE A 124 -2.30 8.69 -8.23
N ILE A 125 -1.41 9.01 -9.18
CA ILE A 125 -1.36 8.33 -10.49
C ILE A 125 -1.07 6.84 -10.29
N GLY A 126 -0.12 6.47 -9.43
CA GLY A 126 0.20 5.09 -9.11
C GLY A 126 -0.99 4.32 -8.55
N CYS A 127 -1.73 4.94 -7.62
CA CYS A 127 -2.96 4.37 -7.06
C CYS A 127 -4.05 4.17 -8.14
N ILE A 128 -4.24 5.14 -9.03
CA ILE A 128 -5.23 5.05 -10.13
C ILE A 128 -4.88 3.92 -11.09
N LEU A 129 -3.63 3.83 -11.52
CA LEU A 129 -3.19 2.80 -12.47
C LEU A 129 -3.33 1.39 -11.88
N ASN A 130 -2.98 1.22 -10.60
CA ASN A 130 -3.10 -0.07 -9.94
C ASN A 130 -4.56 -0.43 -9.61
N SER A 131 -5.22 0.31 -8.72
CA SER A 131 -6.56 -0.05 -8.27
C SER A 131 -7.62 0.20 -9.34
N GLY A 132 -7.52 1.32 -10.07
CA GLY A 132 -8.44 1.60 -11.18
C GLY A 132 -8.30 0.59 -12.32
N GLY A 133 -7.07 0.13 -12.62
CA GLY A 133 -6.83 -0.94 -13.58
C GLY A 133 -7.46 -2.27 -13.14
N GLU A 134 -7.24 -2.66 -11.89
CA GLU A 134 -7.77 -3.91 -11.37
C GLU A 134 -9.31 -3.90 -11.28
N ILE A 135 -9.91 -2.76 -10.94
CA ILE A 135 -11.37 -2.59 -10.91
C ILE A 135 -11.95 -2.74 -12.32
N GLN A 136 -11.36 -2.10 -13.34
CA GLN A 136 -11.79 -2.26 -14.74
C GLN A 136 -11.71 -3.72 -15.19
N ARG A 137 -10.58 -4.38 -14.90
CA ARG A 137 -10.36 -5.79 -15.21
C ARG A 137 -11.36 -6.70 -14.50
N ASN A 138 -11.62 -6.48 -13.21
CA ASN A 138 -12.56 -7.28 -12.42
C ASN A 138 -14.01 -7.10 -12.90
N LYS A 139 -14.41 -5.88 -13.27
CA LYS A 139 -15.73 -5.63 -13.88
C LYS A 139 -15.88 -6.40 -15.20
N TRP A 140 -14.92 -6.26 -16.11
CA TRP A 140 -14.96 -6.94 -17.41
C TRP A 140 -14.98 -8.47 -17.28
N LYS A 141 -14.21 -9.04 -16.34
CA LYS A 141 -14.16 -10.49 -16.09
C LYS A 141 -15.44 -11.07 -15.48
N LYS A 142 -16.36 -10.25 -14.96
CA LYS A 142 -17.65 -10.73 -14.44
C LYS A 142 -18.64 -11.07 -15.56
N GLU A 143 -18.45 -10.51 -16.75
CA GLU A 143 -19.32 -10.77 -17.89
C GLU A 143 -19.16 -12.21 -18.41
N PRO A 144 -20.24 -13.00 -18.53
CA PRO A 144 -20.17 -14.38 -19.01
C PRO A 144 -19.53 -14.51 -20.40
N ALA A 145 -19.75 -13.54 -21.27
CA ALA A 145 -19.18 -13.50 -22.63
C ALA A 145 -17.65 -13.37 -22.67
N ASN A 146 -17.04 -13.01 -21.54
CA ASN A 146 -15.60 -12.80 -21.40
C ASN A 146 -14.88 -13.97 -20.72
N LYS A 147 -15.60 -15.05 -20.37
CA LYS A 147 -14.99 -16.25 -19.79
C LYS A 147 -13.91 -16.83 -20.72
N GLY A 148 -12.73 -17.10 -20.16
CA GLY A 148 -11.58 -17.62 -20.90
C GLY A 148 -10.82 -16.61 -21.77
N LYS A 149 -11.31 -15.37 -21.88
CA LYS A 149 -10.67 -14.31 -22.69
C LYS A 149 -9.71 -13.46 -21.85
N ILE A 150 -8.70 -12.89 -22.51
CA ILE A 150 -7.72 -11.98 -21.90
C ILE A 150 -8.24 -10.55 -21.97
N TYR A 151 -8.12 -9.81 -20.87
CA TYR A 151 -8.47 -8.39 -20.83
C TYR A 151 -7.34 -7.52 -21.42
N THR A 152 -7.64 -6.77 -22.47
CA THR A 152 -6.67 -5.93 -23.21
C THR A 152 -7.12 -4.47 -23.37
N GLN A 153 -8.18 -4.06 -22.66
CA GLN A 153 -8.77 -2.72 -22.76
C GLN A 153 -8.32 -1.81 -21.60
N GLY A 154 -8.82 -0.57 -21.57
CA GLY A 154 -8.54 0.38 -20.50
C GLY A 154 -7.05 0.68 -20.37
N PHE A 155 -6.52 0.68 -19.15
CA PHE A 155 -5.09 0.86 -18.91
C PHE A 155 -4.22 -0.30 -19.44
N PHE A 156 -4.78 -1.51 -19.53
CA PHE A 156 -4.05 -2.70 -19.99
C PHE A 156 -3.78 -2.70 -21.51
N LYS A 157 -4.35 -1.75 -22.26
CA LYS A 157 -3.99 -1.54 -23.67
C LYS A 157 -2.57 -1.00 -23.85
N TYR A 158 -2.01 -0.35 -22.82
CA TYR A 158 -0.69 0.25 -22.85
C TYR A 158 0.41 -0.66 -22.28
N SER A 159 0.06 -1.54 -21.34
CA SER A 159 1.02 -2.48 -20.74
C SER A 159 0.32 -3.70 -20.14
N ARG A 160 0.95 -4.86 -20.26
CA ARG A 160 0.49 -6.13 -19.64
C ARG A 160 0.45 -6.05 -18.11
N HIS A 161 1.33 -5.25 -17.51
CA HIS A 161 1.49 -5.12 -16.06
C HIS A 161 1.38 -3.65 -15.62
N ILE A 162 0.38 -2.93 -16.13
CA ILE A 162 0.17 -1.52 -15.80
C ILE A 162 -0.09 -1.29 -14.30
N ASN A 163 -0.62 -2.29 -13.61
CA ASN A 163 -0.80 -2.27 -12.15
C ASN A 163 0.54 -2.28 -11.39
N TYR A 164 1.54 -3.00 -11.88
CA TYR A 164 2.89 -3.02 -11.28
C TYR A 164 3.63 -1.72 -11.54
N PHE A 165 3.43 -1.12 -12.72
CA PHE A 165 3.92 0.24 -12.96
C PHE A 165 3.30 1.23 -11.97
N GLY A 166 1.99 1.11 -11.72
CA GLY A 166 1.34 1.87 -10.65
C GLY A 166 1.98 1.65 -9.28
N ASP A 167 2.38 0.41 -8.96
CA ASP A 167 3.08 0.09 -7.72
C ASP A 167 4.45 0.76 -7.59
N ILE A 168 5.23 0.74 -8.67
CA ILE A 168 6.52 1.45 -8.73
C ILE A 168 6.33 2.95 -8.50
N LEU A 169 5.33 3.55 -9.16
CA LEU A 169 5.09 4.99 -9.05
C LEU A 169 4.77 5.42 -7.62
N TRP A 170 3.99 4.66 -6.86
CA TRP A 170 3.63 5.07 -5.50
C TRP A 170 4.70 4.73 -4.46
N VAL A 171 5.54 3.70 -4.69
CA VAL A 171 6.64 3.33 -3.78
C VAL A 171 7.87 4.24 -3.93
N TRP A 172 8.24 4.62 -5.15
CA TRP A 172 9.51 5.32 -5.38
C TRP A 172 9.49 6.82 -5.09
N ASN A 173 8.32 7.38 -4.82
CA ASN A 173 8.14 8.82 -4.74
C ASN A 173 8.22 9.41 -3.33
N VAL A 174 8.38 8.56 -2.31
CA VAL A 174 8.34 8.93 -0.88
C VAL A 174 9.74 8.93 -0.28
#